data_AF-A0A536XZH9-F1
#
_entry.id   AF-A0A536XZH9-F1
#
_cell.length_a   1.000
_cell.length_b   1.000
_cell.length_c   1.000
_cell.angle_alpha   90.00
_cell.angle_beta   90.00
_cell.angle_gamma   90.00
#
_symmetry.space_group_name_H-M   'P 1'
#
loop_
_entity.id
_entity.type
_entity.pdbx_description
1 polymer ?
#
loop_
_entity_poly.entity_id
_entity_poly.type
_entity_poly.pdbx_seq_one_letter_code
_entity_poly.pdbx_strand_id
1 'polypeptide(L)' 'MQISVKLAALFSFAFAIVCLWFAVDAFTSLADITDPAQASGAGDFAWFWSFLAAVGVVLGVVSWKIADRQTED' A
#
# COMPACT_ATOMS: atom_id res chain seq x y z
N MET A 1 -24.94 1.42 8.34
CA MET A 1 -23.82 0.95 7.48
C MET A 1 -22.47 1.63 7.76
N GLN A 2 -22.36 2.61 8.67
CA GLN A 2 -21.08 3.29 8.97
C GLN A 2 -19.96 2.39 9.53
N ILE A 3 -20.28 1.32 10.28
CA ILE A 3 -19.25 0.43 10.83
C ILE A 3 -18.52 -0.34 9.72
N SER A 4 -19.22 -0.77 8.67
CA SER A 4 -18.62 -1.50 7.55
C SER A 4 -17.62 -0.65 6.76
N VAL A 5 -17.92 0.65 6.55
CA VAL A 5 -17.01 1.55 5.80
C VAL A 5 -15.77 1.90 6.62
N LYS A 6 -15.91 2.12 7.94
CA LYS A 6 -14.76 2.34 8.84
C LYS A 6 -13.86 1.10 8.93
N LEU A 7 -14.44 -0.10 8.93
CA LEU A 7 -13.69 -1.36 8.94
C LEU A 7 -12.97 -1.61 7.61
N ALA A 8 -13.60 -1.27 6.47
CA ALA A 8 -12.96 -1.29 5.17
C ALA A 8 -11.78 -0.30 5.06
N ALA A 9 -11.96 0.93 5.58
CA ALA A 9 -10.89 1.91 5.64
C ALA A 9 -9.70 1.42 6.50
N LEU A 10 -9.99 0.81 7.66
CA LEU A 10 -8.97 0.24 8.55
C LEU A 10 -8.20 -0.91 7.87
N PHE A 11 -8.90 -1.81 7.18
CA PHE A 11 -8.27 -2.90 6.43
C PHE A 11 -7.42 -2.40 5.27
N SER A 12 -7.88 -1.37 4.54
CA SER A 12 -7.11 -0.73 3.48
C SER A 12 -5.85 -0.07 4.02
N PHE A 13 -5.93 0.56 5.20
CA PHE A 13 -4.79 1.18 5.87
C PHE A 13 -3.77 0.12 6.35
N ALA A 14 -4.25 -0.96 6.97
CA ALA A 14 -3.40 -2.09 7.39
C ALA A 14 -2.71 -2.74 6.19
N PHE A 15 -3.44 -2.94 5.09
CA PHE A 15 -2.88 -3.45 3.83
C PHE A 15 -1.82 -2.52 3.24
N ALA A 16 -2.06 -1.21 3.25
CA ALA A 16 -1.09 -0.21 2.80
C ALA A 16 0.19 -0.22 3.64
N ILE A 17 0.09 -0.37 4.98
CA ILE A 17 1.24 -0.48 5.88
C ILE A 17 2.06 -1.74 5.56
N VAL A 18 1.41 -2.88 5.36
CA VAL A 18 2.10 -4.12 4.98
C VAL A 18 2.79 -3.98 3.63
N CYS A 19 2.15 -3.33 2.65
CA CYS A 19 2.78 -3.06 1.35
C CYS A 19 4.01 -2.14 1.47
N LEU A 20 3.93 -1.11 2.31
CA LEU A 20 5.05 -0.22 2.61
C LEU A 20 6.21 -0.97 3.26
N TRP A 21 5.93 -1.90 4.19
CA TRP A 21 6.95 -2.73 4.82
C TRP A 21 7.69 -3.58 3.79
N PHE A 22 6.95 -4.28 2.91
CA PHE A 22 7.55 -5.08 1.84
C PHE A 22 8.33 -4.23 0.82
N ALA A 23 7.86 -3.02 0.51
CA ALA A 23 8.61 -2.11 -0.35
C ALA A 23 9.94 -1.71 0.30
N VAL A 24 9.93 -1.35 1.59
CA VAL A 24 11.15 -0.99 2.33
C VAL A 24 12.11 -2.18 2.43
N ASP A 25 11.61 -3.37 2.76
CA ASP A 25 12.40 -4.60 2.82
C ASP A 25 13.06 -4.91 1.46
N ALA A 26 12.28 -4.80 0.37
CA ALA A 26 12.78 -4.95 -0.98
C ALA A 26 13.89 -3.93 -1.32
N PHE A 27 13.65 -2.64 -1.08
CA PHE A 27 14.66 -1.59 -1.32
C PHE A 27 15.93 -1.78 -0.47
N THR A 28 15.78 -2.27 0.76
CA THR A 28 16.92 -2.57 1.64
C THR A 28 17.71 -3.77 1.12
N SER A 29 17.01 -4.80 0.63
CA SER A 29 17.62 -5.97 -0.01
C SER A 29 18.32 -5.60 -1.33
N LEU A 30 17.75 -4.69 -2.13
CA LEU A 30 18.41 -4.13 -3.33
C LEU A 30 19.72 -3.42 -3.01
N ALA A 31 19.80 -2.69 -1.89
CA ALA A 31 20.99 -1.94 -1.52
C ALA A 31 22.19 -2.85 -1.17
N ASP A 32 21.93 -4.08 -0.74
CA ASP A 32 22.94 -5.09 -0.44
C ASP A 32 23.41 -5.85 -1.69
N ILE A 33 22.58 -5.91 -2.74
CA ILE A 33 22.85 -6.64 -3.98
C ILE A 33 23.70 -5.78 -4.94
N THR A 34 24.96 -6.20 -5.13
CA THR A 34 25.91 -5.56 -6.07
C THR A 34 25.86 -6.15 -7.48
N ASP A 35 25.09 -7.23 -7.70
CA ASP A 35 25.02 -7.95 -8.98
C ASP A 35 23.89 -7.40 -9.88
N PRO A 36 24.20 -6.92 -11.10
CA PRO A 36 23.22 -6.26 -11.97
C PRO A 36 22.09 -7.18 -12.45
N ALA A 37 22.28 -8.51 -12.46
CA ALA A 37 21.24 -9.46 -12.85
C ALA A 37 20.18 -9.71 -11.74
N GLN A 38 20.56 -9.54 -10.48
CA GLN A 38 19.62 -9.59 -9.35
C GLN A 38 18.92 -8.23 -9.13
N ALA A 39 19.62 -7.12 -9.43
CA ALA A 39 19.08 -5.77 -9.27
C ALA A 39 17.80 -5.54 -10.10
N SER A 40 17.71 -6.09 -11.32
CA SER A 40 16.52 -5.94 -12.17
C SER A 40 15.28 -6.67 -11.63
N GLY A 41 15.46 -7.88 -11.08
CA GLY A 41 14.35 -8.64 -10.50
C GLY A 41 13.86 -8.04 -9.19
N ALA A 42 14.78 -7.57 -8.36
CA ALA A 42 14.46 -6.90 -7.11
C ALA A 42 13.80 -5.52 -7.34
N GLY A 43 14.26 -4.77 -8.35
CA GLY A 43 13.68 -3.47 -8.72
C GLY A 43 12.22 -3.55 -9.14
N ASP A 44 11.85 -4.56 -9.95
CA ASP A 44 10.46 -4.79 -10.37
C ASP A 44 9.56 -5.16 -9.17
N PHE A 45 10.08 -5.98 -8.24
CA PHE A 45 9.39 -6.34 -7.00
C PHE A 45 9.14 -5.11 -6.10
N ALA A 46 10.15 -4.26 -5.90
CA ALA A 46 10.02 -3.03 -5.12
C ALA A 46 9.02 -2.05 -5.77
N TRP A 47 9.03 -1.96 -7.10
CA TRP A 47 8.10 -1.12 -7.85
C TRP A 47 6.66 -1.63 -7.77
N PHE A 48 6.46 -2.94 -7.86
CA PHE A 48 5.16 -3.60 -7.68
C PHE A 48 4.57 -3.31 -6.29
N TRP A 49 5.36 -3.48 -5.23
CA TRP A 49 4.90 -3.20 -3.85
C TRP A 49 4.64 -1.71 -3.60
N SER A 50 5.44 -0.83 -4.21
CA SER A 50 5.21 0.62 -4.16
C SER A 50 3.90 1.01 -4.85
N PHE A 51 3.61 0.42 -6.03
CA PHE A 51 2.34 0.62 -6.72
C PHE A 51 1.15 0.11 -5.90
N LEU A 52 1.28 -1.07 -5.29
CA LEU A 52 0.23 -1.67 -4.48
C LEU A 52 -0.06 -0.85 -3.22
N ALA A 53 0.98 -0.31 -2.58
CA ALA A 53 0.85 0.65 -1.48
C ALA A 53 0.08 1.90 -1.90
N ALA A 54 0.40 2.46 -3.07
CA ALA A 54 -0.31 3.62 -3.61
C ALA A 54 -1.81 3.32 -3.85
N VAL A 55 -2.14 2.15 -4.42
CA VAL A 55 -3.53 1.72 -4.61
C VAL A 55 -4.24 1.57 -3.26
N GLY A 56 -3.58 0.98 -2.24
CA GLY A 56 -4.12 0.85 -0.89
C GLY A 56 -4.42 2.20 -0.22
N VAL A 57 -3.55 3.20 -0.42
CA VAL A 57 -3.79 4.57 0.05
C VAL A 57 -4.98 5.21 -0.68
N VAL A 58 -5.04 5.08 -2.01
CA VAL A 58 -6.15 5.62 -2.81
C VAL A 58 -7.49 5.02 -2.37
N LEU A 59 -7.56 3.70 -2.20
CA LEU A 59 -8.77 3.02 -1.72
C LEU A 59 -9.14 3.42 -0.30
N GLY A 60 -8.14 3.64 0.58
CA GLY A 60 -8.35 4.15 1.93
C GLY A 60 -8.97 5.55 1.92
N VAL A 61 -8.43 6.46 1.10
CA VAL A 61 -8.93 7.84 0.94
C VAL A 61 -10.33 7.86 0.32
N VAL A 62 -10.59 7.04 -0.71
CA VAL A 62 -11.91 6.91 -1.33
C VAL A 62 -12.95 6.40 -0.33
N SER A 63 -12.59 5.35 0.44
CA SER A 63 -13.45 4.81 1.49
C SER A 63 -13.75 5.85 2.58
N TRP A 64 -12.76 6.67 2.93
CA TRP A 64 -12.94 7.76 3.89
C TRP A 64 -13.85 8.86 3.35
N LYS A 65 -13.69 9.28 2.09
CA LYS A 65 -14.59 10.25 1.44
C LYS A 65 -16.03 9.75 1.34
N ILE A 66 -16.24 8.46 1.08
CA ILE A 66 -17.58 7.87 1.07
C ILE A 66 -18.18 7.87 2.48
N ALA A 67 -17.39 7.53 3.51
CA ALA A 67 -17.84 7.61 4.90
C ALA A 67 -18.22 9.03 5.33
N ASP A 68 -17.44 10.03 4.90
CA ASP A 68 -17.67 11.45 5.19
C ASP A 68 -18.97 11.96 4.56
N ARG A 69 -19.22 11.58 3.30
CA ARG A 69 -20.49 11.88 2.60
C ARG A 69 -21.71 11.25 3.28
N GLN A 70 -21.56 10.08 3.90
CA GLN A 70 -22.67 9.41 4.61
C GLN A 70 -23.02 10.07 5.96
N THR A 71 -22.15 10.93 6.48
CA THR A 71 -22.41 11.68 7.74
C THR A 71 -23.03 13.06 7.51
N GLU A 72 -23.08 13.52 6.27
CA GLU A 72 -23.58 14.86 5.90
C GLU A 72 -25.05 14.85 5.44
N ASP A 73 -25.66 13.67 5.28
CA ASP A 73 -27.09 13.45 4.98
C ASP A 73 -27.91 13.03 6.23
#